data_AF-A0A1D8AG32-F1
#
_entry.id   AF-A0A1D8AG32-F1
#
_cell.length_a   1.000
_cell.length_b   1.000
_cell.length_c   1.000
_cell.angle_alpha   90.00
_cell.angle_beta   90.00
_cell.angle_gamma   90.00
#
_symmetry.space_group_name_H-M   'P 1'
#
loop_
_entity.id
_entity.type
_entity.pdbx_description
1 polymer ?
#
loop_
_entity_poly.entity_id
_entity_poly.type
_entity_poly.pdbx_seq_one_letter_code
_entity_poly.pdbx_strand_id
1 'polypeptide(L)'
;MPLIGYARVSTDEQDTFAQLTELRRAGCTTIFEDRASGASRSRPKLANALAAVGQGDTLVVVRIDRLARSLSHLLEMVEALREKGAYFRSINDPIDTSSPQGMLMTQMLGAFAEFERALIRERTRAGLKAAVARGAKPGNPKMRARDPSAIDNLRHSLREKHLHELIDGRRGWLPLVERLRPQLPWALVLRHIRTLKPPVRSFSERTLVKACRTLVDAGYADPVILETAPRLSRDSRVALLVADKLRTEPNATLRGIAAWLSKDLREPTPRGGMQWSPEGVRRIIAQAQGLGVLPNRSPAQEIGE
;
A
#
# COMPACT_ATOMS: atom_id res chain seq x y z
N MET A 1 12.70 25.31 17.62
CA MET A 1 12.53 24.38 16.48
C MET A 1 13.82 23.60 16.34
N PRO A 2 13.83 22.27 16.52
CA PRO A 2 15.04 21.50 16.38
C PRO A 2 15.49 21.43 14.91
N LEU A 3 16.80 21.51 14.71
CA LEU A 3 17.43 21.40 13.40
C LEU A 3 18.04 20.00 13.27
N ILE A 4 17.59 19.27 12.25
CA ILE A 4 18.07 17.91 11.97
C ILE A 4 18.98 17.99 10.76
N GLY A 5 20.26 17.71 10.96
CA GLY A 5 21.25 17.73 9.89
C GLY A 5 21.28 16.41 9.12
N TYR A 6 21.50 16.49 7.82
CA TYR A 6 21.86 15.33 7.00
C TYR A 6 23.13 15.61 6.21
N ALA A 7 24.09 14.70 6.30
CA ALA A 7 25.36 14.73 5.60
C ALA A 7 25.53 13.48 4.74
N ARG A 8 26.06 13.67 3.53
CA ARG A 8 26.49 12.58 2.65
C ARG A 8 28.00 12.67 2.50
N VAL A 9 28.67 11.72 3.14
CA VAL A 9 30.12 11.72 3.29
C VAL A 9 30.73 10.73 2.30
N SER A 10 31.74 11.16 1.56
CA SER A 10 32.50 10.30 0.65
C SER A 10 33.60 9.57 1.43
N THR A 11 34.37 8.71 0.78
CA THR A 11 35.57 8.08 1.40
C THR A 11 36.69 9.08 1.68
N ASP A 12 36.58 10.34 1.23
CA ASP A 12 37.53 11.40 1.55
C ASP A 12 37.20 12.01 2.93
N GLU A 13 38.11 11.82 3.88
CA GLU A 13 37.95 12.28 5.27
C GLU A 13 37.91 13.81 5.37
N GLN A 14 38.50 14.54 4.41
CA GLN A 14 38.56 16.00 4.45
C GLN A 14 37.20 16.66 4.14
N ASP A 15 36.50 16.20 3.09
CA ASP A 15 35.15 16.69 2.71
C ASP A 15 34.10 16.33 3.79
N THR A 16 34.32 15.20 4.47
CA THR A 16 33.46 14.71 5.55
C THR A 16 33.46 15.63 6.77
N PHE A 17 34.64 16.03 7.23
CA PHE A 17 34.76 16.88 8.42
C PHE A 17 34.20 18.30 8.19
N ALA A 18 34.38 18.84 6.98
CA ALA A 18 33.86 20.15 6.61
C ALA A 18 32.32 20.19 6.69
N GLN A 19 31.62 19.20 6.10
CA GLN A 19 30.16 19.15 6.13
C GLN A 19 29.59 19.06 7.54
N LEU A 20 30.15 18.19 8.39
CA LEU A 20 29.68 18.03 9.76
C LEU A 20 29.89 19.29 10.59
N THR A 21 31.02 19.98 10.36
CA THR A 21 31.33 21.24 11.02
C THR A 21 30.32 22.33 10.65
N GLU A 22 29.96 22.44 9.37
CA GLU A 22 28.95 23.40 8.90
C GLU A 22 27.56 23.11 9.48
N LEU A 23 27.12 21.85 9.51
CA LEU A 23 25.84 21.47 10.10
C LEU A 23 25.77 21.78 11.61
N ARG A 24 26.86 21.51 12.35
CA ARG A 24 26.95 21.85 13.78
C ARG A 24 26.93 23.37 13.99
N ARG A 25 27.65 24.12 13.16
CA ARG A 25 27.62 25.60 13.19
C ARG A 25 26.25 26.17 12.87
N ALA A 26 25.49 25.51 12.00
CA ALA A 26 24.10 25.87 11.70
C ALA A 26 23.12 25.55 12.86
N GLY A 27 23.57 24.88 13.92
CA GLY A 27 22.76 24.54 15.09
C GLY A 27 22.07 23.18 15.03
N CYS A 28 22.50 22.28 14.15
CA CYS A 28 21.95 20.92 14.08
C CYS A 28 22.39 20.10 15.30
N THR A 29 21.43 19.67 16.13
CA THR A 29 21.70 18.85 17.32
C THR A 29 21.78 17.36 16.99
N THR A 30 20.99 16.92 16.00
CA THR A 30 20.98 15.54 15.51
C THR A 30 21.44 15.55 14.07
N ILE A 31 22.49 14.77 13.74
CA ILE A 31 23.04 14.70 12.38
C ILE A 31 23.03 13.25 11.90
N PHE A 32 22.46 13.01 10.73
CA PHE A 32 22.42 11.71 10.07
C PHE A 32 23.45 11.65 8.95
N GLU A 33 24.32 10.65 8.99
CA GLU A 33 25.47 10.54 8.09
C GLU A 33 25.37 9.29 7.21
N ASP A 34 25.18 9.46 5.89
CA ASP A 34 25.26 8.36 4.93
C ASP A 34 26.67 8.29 4.31
N ARG A 35 27.37 7.17 4.51
CA ARG A 35 28.66 6.89 3.87
C ARG A 35 28.45 6.35 2.45
N ALA A 36 28.95 7.08 1.45
CA ALA A 36 28.89 6.66 0.06
C ALA A 36 30.25 6.08 -0.40
N SER A 37 30.36 4.74 -0.48
CA SER A 37 31.33 4.13 -1.40
C SER A 37 30.85 4.37 -2.84
N GLY A 38 31.75 4.62 -3.78
CA GLY A 38 31.46 5.16 -5.12
C GLY A 38 30.39 4.46 -5.99
N ALA A 39 29.83 3.32 -5.55
CA ALA A 39 28.75 2.60 -6.23
C ALA A 39 27.47 2.40 -5.37
N SER A 40 27.46 2.73 -4.07
CA SER A 40 26.34 2.38 -3.19
C SER A 40 25.12 3.28 -3.42
N ARG A 41 24.00 2.65 -3.75
CA ARG A 41 22.70 3.31 -4.00
C ARG A 41 21.88 3.53 -2.73
N SER A 42 22.08 2.72 -1.69
CA SER A 42 21.26 2.78 -0.49
C SER A 42 21.58 4.03 0.33
N ARG A 43 20.54 4.67 0.87
CA ARG A 43 20.62 5.85 1.75
C ARG A 43 19.75 5.62 2.99
N PRO A 44 20.08 4.61 3.81
CA PRO A 44 19.28 4.26 4.97
C PRO A 44 19.25 5.40 6.00
N LYS A 45 20.32 6.20 6.12
CA LYS A 45 20.35 7.29 7.10
C LYS A 45 19.53 8.50 6.65
N LEU A 46 19.43 8.76 5.34
CA LEU A 46 18.49 9.74 4.80
C LEU A 46 17.04 9.37 5.15
N ALA A 47 16.66 8.11 4.97
CA ALA A 47 15.32 7.63 5.33
C ALA A 47 15.05 7.80 6.83
N ASN A 48 16.04 7.48 7.68
CA ASN A 48 15.94 7.70 9.12
C ASN A 48 15.83 9.19 9.49
N ALA A 49 16.57 10.07 8.80
CA ALA A 49 16.49 11.51 9.00
C ALA A 49 15.07 12.03 8.68
N LEU A 50 14.53 11.64 7.52
CA LEU A 50 13.17 12.00 7.12
C LEU A 50 12.11 11.44 8.06
N ALA A 51 12.34 10.27 8.67
CA ALA A 51 11.45 9.69 9.67
C ALA A 51 11.52 10.40 11.03
N ALA A 52 12.71 10.89 11.42
CA ALA A 52 12.93 11.60 12.67
C ALA A 52 12.37 13.03 12.67
N VAL A 53 12.21 13.65 11.50
CA VAL A 53 11.65 14.99 11.35
C VAL A 53 10.15 14.99 11.66
N GLY A 54 9.76 15.76 12.67
CA GLY A 54 8.38 16.00 13.10
C GLY A 54 7.84 17.37 12.68
N GLN A 55 6.64 17.69 13.16
CA GLN A 55 5.97 18.97 12.88
C GLN A 55 6.75 20.15 13.49
N GLY A 56 7.04 21.17 12.69
CA GLY A 56 7.80 22.36 13.10
C GLY A 56 9.31 22.18 13.13
N ASP A 57 9.82 21.00 12.75
CA ASP A 57 11.25 20.74 12.64
C ASP A 57 11.78 21.19 11.27
N THR A 58 13.10 21.40 11.16
CA THR A 58 13.75 21.71 9.88
C THR A 58 14.82 20.69 9.56
N LEU A 59 14.70 20.06 8.39
CA LEU A 59 15.80 19.27 7.81
C LEU A 59 16.81 20.22 7.17
N VAL A 60 18.06 20.15 7.63
CA VAL A 60 19.16 21.01 7.18
C VAL A 60 20.20 20.19 6.45
N VAL A 61 20.64 20.70 5.30
CA VAL A 61 21.75 20.13 4.52
C VAL A 61 22.74 21.22 4.16
N VAL A 62 23.99 20.85 3.94
CA VAL A 62 25.03 21.81 3.53
C VAL A 62 24.79 22.32 2.11
N ARG A 63 24.45 21.39 1.20
CA ARG A 63 24.09 21.67 -0.19
C ARG A 63 23.05 20.69 -0.73
N ILE A 64 22.28 21.15 -1.71
CA ILE A 64 21.25 20.35 -2.38
C ILE A 64 21.81 19.11 -3.08
N ASP A 65 22.98 19.20 -3.73
CA ASP A 65 23.62 18.08 -4.46
C ASP A 65 23.97 16.90 -3.56
N ARG A 66 24.17 17.16 -2.26
CA ARG A 66 24.44 16.13 -1.25
C ARG A 66 23.15 15.42 -0.80
N LEU A 67 22.01 16.08 -0.94
CA LEU A 67 20.69 15.55 -0.62
C LEU A 67 20.00 14.90 -1.82
N ALA A 68 19.77 15.65 -2.90
CA ALA A 68 18.97 15.23 -4.03
C ALA A 68 19.84 14.87 -5.25
N ARG A 69 19.40 13.89 -6.06
CA ARG A 69 20.10 13.46 -7.29
C ARG A 69 19.51 14.10 -8.55
N SER A 70 18.36 14.73 -8.38
CA SER A 70 17.64 15.47 -9.41
C SER A 70 16.77 16.48 -8.71
N LEU A 71 16.39 17.53 -9.45
CA LEU A 71 15.47 18.53 -8.94
C LEU A 71 14.11 17.92 -8.56
N SER A 72 13.66 16.91 -9.31
CA SER A 72 12.45 16.14 -9.00
C SER A 72 12.51 15.50 -7.61
N HIS A 73 13.63 14.84 -7.30
CA HIS A 73 13.81 14.19 -6.01
C HIS A 73 13.85 15.21 -4.87
N LEU A 74 14.45 16.39 -5.10
CA LEU A 74 14.41 17.48 -4.11
C LEU A 74 12.98 17.91 -3.79
N LEU A 75 12.17 18.17 -4.83
CA LEU A 75 10.80 18.63 -4.67
C LEU A 75 9.92 17.59 -3.98
N GLU A 76 10.09 16.30 -4.30
CA GLU A 76 9.43 15.20 -3.61
C GLU A 76 9.75 15.18 -2.11
N MET A 77 11.02 15.38 -1.72
CA MET A 77 11.41 15.45 -0.32
C MET A 77 10.85 16.68 0.39
N VAL A 78 10.85 17.84 -0.28
CA VAL A 78 10.30 19.08 0.27
C VAL A 78 8.79 18.96 0.49
N GLU A 79 8.04 18.40 -0.45
CA GLU A 79 6.61 18.15 -0.26
C GLU A 79 6.34 17.13 0.85
N ALA A 80 7.12 16.05 0.94
CA ALA A 80 6.99 15.09 2.04
C ALA A 80 7.26 15.72 3.42
N LEU A 81 8.19 16.67 3.52
CA LEU A 81 8.43 17.45 4.74
C LEU A 81 7.27 18.40 5.03
N ARG A 82 6.76 19.08 4.01
CA ARG A 82 5.62 20.00 4.11
C ARG A 82 4.35 19.30 4.57
N GLU A 83 4.05 18.10 4.07
CA GLU A 83 2.91 17.28 4.50
C GLU A 83 2.97 16.93 5.99
N LYS A 84 4.18 16.82 6.55
CA LYS A 84 4.41 16.64 8.00
C LYS A 84 4.38 17.94 8.80
N GLY A 85 4.23 19.10 8.14
CA GLY A 85 4.36 20.41 8.76
C GLY A 85 5.80 20.76 9.14
N ALA A 86 6.79 20.19 8.45
CA ALA A 86 8.22 20.44 8.64
C ALA A 86 8.79 21.30 7.51
N TYR A 87 10.02 21.79 7.70
CA TYR A 87 10.71 22.67 6.77
C TYR A 87 12.00 22.04 6.24
N PHE A 88 12.49 22.59 5.12
CA PHE A 88 13.73 22.23 4.49
C PHE A 88 14.61 23.48 4.34
N ARG A 89 15.90 23.33 4.66
CA ARG A 89 16.89 24.39 4.50
C ARG A 89 18.21 23.84 3.95
N SER A 90 18.75 24.53 2.96
CA SER A 90 20.15 24.40 2.57
C SER A 90 20.98 25.54 3.18
N ILE A 91 22.20 25.25 3.63
CA ILE A 91 23.11 26.26 4.19
C ILE A 91 23.69 27.14 3.08
N ASN A 92 24.17 26.51 1.99
CA ASN A 92 24.90 27.19 0.93
C ASN A 92 24.07 27.45 -0.34
N ASP A 93 22.79 27.06 -0.34
CA ASP A 93 21.85 27.36 -1.43
C ASP A 93 20.72 28.28 -0.94
N PRO A 94 20.12 29.13 -1.81
CA PRO A 94 19.05 30.06 -1.44
C PRO A 94 17.69 29.36 -1.27
N ILE A 95 17.67 28.20 -0.62
CA ILE A 95 16.45 27.41 -0.36
C ILE A 95 16.28 27.27 1.15
N ASP A 96 15.29 28.00 1.66
CA ASP A 96 14.77 27.86 3.01
C ASP A 96 13.25 27.95 2.98
N THR A 97 12.58 26.81 3.11
CA THR A 97 11.12 26.71 3.01
C THR A 97 10.40 27.26 4.24
N SER A 98 11.12 27.68 5.29
CA SER A 98 10.54 28.42 6.40
C SER A 98 10.34 29.91 6.08
N SER A 99 10.98 30.41 5.01
CA SER A 99 10.87 31.81 4.57
C SER A 99 9.97 31.96 3.33
N PRO A 100 9.22 33.08 3.19
CA PRO A 100 8.44 33.36 1.98
C PRO A 100 9.31 33.38 0.71
N GLN A 101 10.54 33.90 0.79
CA GLN A 101 11.47 33.99 -0.33
C GLN A 101 11.97 32.60 -0.76
N GLY A 102 12.34 31.74 0.19
CA GLY A 102 12.78 30.38 -0.11
C GLY A 102 11.62 29.48 -0.56
N MET A 103 10.40 29.72 -0.08
CA MET A 103 9.19 29.09 -0.62
C MET A 103 8.96 29.47 -2.09
N LEU A 104 9.07 30.77 -2.43
CA LEU A 104 8.96 31.24 -3.81
C LEU A 104 10.04 30.61 -4.70
N MET A 105 11.29 30.55 -4.25
CA MET A 105 12.39 29.92 -4.99
C MET A 105 12.11 28.42 -5.24
N THR A 106 11.60 27.71 -4.22
CA THR A 106 11.24 26.30 -4.35
C THR A 106 10.14 26.09 -5.38
N GLN A 107 9.11 26.94 -5.37
CA GLN A 107 8.01 26.89 -6.35
C GLN A 107 8.49 27.17 -7.78
N MET A 108 9.37 28.17 -7.96
CA MET A 108 9.99 28.44 -9.26
C MET A 108 10.77 27.23 -9.76
N LEU A 109 11.60 26.62 -8.91
CA LEU A 109 12.32 25.39 -9.25
C LEU A 109 11.36 24.25 -9.62
N GLY A 110 10.24 24.11 -8.90
CA GLY A 110 9.13 23.23 -9.27
C GLY A 110 8.63 23.44 -10.70
N ALA A 111 8.26 24.67 -11.02
CA ALA A 111 7.78 25.05 -12.34
C ALA A 111 8.82 24.80 -13.44
N PHE A 112 10.10 25.11 -13.18
CA PHE A 112 11.19 24.81 -14.13
C PHE A 112 11.37 23.31 -14.37
N ALA A 113 11.26 22.48 -13.33
CA ALA A 113 11.35 21.03 -13.46
C ALA A 113 10.21 20.47 -14.33
N GLU A 114 8.99 20.97 -14.14
CA GLU A 114 7.83 20.59 -14.95
C GLU A 114 7.98 21.04 -16.40
N PHE A 115 8.46 22.27 -16.61
CA PHE A 115 8.75 22.83 -17.92
C PHE A 115 9.80 21.99 -18.68
N GLU A 116 10.91 21.64 -18.03
CA GLU A 116 11.96 20.80 -18.64
C GLU A 116 11.40 19.42 -19.03
N ARG A 117 10.62 18.78 -18.14
CA ARG A 117 9.95 17.50 -18.44
C ARG A 117 9.00 17.64 -19.62
N ALA A 118 8.26 18.74 -19.72
CA ALA A 118 7.36 19.00 -20.84
C ALA A 118 8.13 19.16 -22.15
N LEU A 119 9.23 19.93 -22.16
CA LEU A 119 10.10 20.10 -23.33
C LEU A 119 10.73 18.77 -23.79
N ILE A 120 11.22 17.95 -22.86
CA ILE A 120 11.76 16.62 -23.20
C ILE A 120 10.69 15.75 -23.86
N ARG A 121 9.47 15.73 -23.31
CA ARG A 121 8.33 15.00 -23.90
C ARG A 121 7.98 15.52 -25.28
N GLU A 122 7.94 16.83 -25.47
CA GLU A 122 7.66 17.47 -26.75
C GLU A 122 8.71 17.09 -27.80
N ARG A 123 10.00 17.27 -27.49
CA ARG A 123 11.12 16.88 -28.36
C ARG A 123 11.09 15.38 -28.68
N THR A 124 10.81 14.54 -27.70
CA THR A 124 10.70 13.08 -27.91
C THR A 124 9.56 12.74 -28.85
N ARG A 125 8.38 13.38 -28.69
CA ARG A 125 7.23 13.20 -29.58
C ARG A 125 7.53 13.69 -30.99
N ALA A 126 8.15 14.86 -31.13
CA ALA A 126 8.56 15.41 -32.43
C ALA A 126 9.58 14.50 -33.12
N GLY A 127 10.59 14.03 -32.39
CA GLY A 127 11.59 13.08 -32.88
C GLY A 127 10.98 11.75 -33.28
N LEU A 128 10.05 11.21 -32.49
CA LEU A 128 9.31 9.99 -32.81
C LEU A 128 8.45 10.17 -34.07
N LYS A 129 7.72 11.29 -34.19
CA LYS A 129 6.91 11.60 -35.38
C LYS A 129 7.79 11.70 -36.63
N ALA A 130 8.94 12.37 -36.54
CA ALA A 130 9.89 12.46 -37.64
C ALA A 130 10.51 11.10 -38.00
N ALA A 131 10.83 10.27 -37.01
CA ALA A 131 11.34 8.92 -37.24
C ALA A 131 10.29 8.04 -37.93
N VAL A 132 9.02 8.10 -37.49
CA VAL A 132 7.90 7.40 -38.14
C VAL A 132 7.70 7.88 -39.57
N ALA A 133 7.77 9.20 -39.83
CA ALA A 133 7.71 9.76 -41.18
C ALA A 133 8.85 9.27 -42.09
N ARG A 134 10.03 8.98 -41.52
CA ARG A 134 11.16 8.33 -42.22
C ARG A 134 11.05 6.80 -42.30
N GLY A 135 9.92 6.22 -41.91
CA GLY A 135 9.66 4.78 -41.99
C GLY A 135 10.09 3.95 -40.76
N ALA A 136 10.56 4.58 -39.69
CA ALA A 136 10.87 3.87 -38.45
C ALA A 136 9.60 3.29 -37.82
N LYS A 137 9.67 2.04 -37.34
CA LYS A 137 8.57 1.36 -36.66
C LYS A 137 8.88 1.25 -35.16
N PRO A 138 8.36 2.14 -34.30
CA PRO A 138 8.62 2.11 -32.87
C PRO A 138 8.02 0.87 -32.18
N GLY A 139 8.51 0.55 -30.98
CA GLY A 139 8.10 -0.63 -30.20
C GLY A 139 8.97 -1.86 -30.46
N ASN A 140 8.84 -2.88 -29.59
CA ASN A 140 9.68 -4.09 -29.60
C ASN A 140 9.55 -4.83 -30.95
N PRO A 141 10.63 -4.93 -31.75
CA PRO A 141 10.60 -5.63 -33.04
C PRO A 141 10.14 -7.09 -32.94
N LYS A 142 10.53 -7.79 -31.86
CA LYS A 142 10.15 -9.18 -31.63
C LYS A 142 8.64 -9.33 -31.36
N MET A 143 8.04 -8.38 -30.65
CA MET A 143 6.58 -8.35 -30.46
C MET A 143 5.84 -8.09 -31.78
N ARG A 144 6.38 -7.22 -32.65
CA ARG A 144 5.82 -6.97 -33.99
C ARG A 144 5.91 -8.20 -34.88
N ALA A 145 6.99 -8.96 -34.77
CA ALA A 145 7.17 -10.24 -35.46
C ALA A 145 6.37 -11.41 -34.85
N ARG A 146 5.60 -11.17 -33.77
CA ARG A 146 4.92 -12.21 -32.98
C ARG A 146 5.87 -13.34 -32.55
N ASP A 147 7.11 -12.99 -32.26
CA ASP A 147 8.12 -13.92 -31.75
C ASP A 147 7.59 -14.59 -30.47
N PRO A 148 7.47 -15.94 -30.45
CA PRO A 148 6.99 -16.66 -29.28
C PRO A 148 7.78 -16.35 -28.01
N SER A 149 9.10 -16.15 -28.11
CA SER A 149 9.96 -15.86 -26.97
C SER A 149 9.68 -14.49 -26.34
N ALA A 150 9.41 -13.47 -27.16
CA ALA A 150 9.08 -12.13 -26.68
C ALA A 150 7.69 -12.08 -26.03
N ILE A 151 6.74 -12.82 -26.59
CA ILE A 151 5.39 -12.96 -26.02
C ILE A 151 5.46 -13.70 -24.68
N ASP A 152 6.26 -14.76 -24.59
CA ASP A 152 6.41 -15.53 -23.35
C ASP A 152 7.10 -14.72 -22.26
N ASN A 153 8.19 -14.02 -22.58
CA ASN A 153 8.86 -13.10 -21.66
C ASN A 153 7.91 -12.01 -21.14
N LEU A 154 7.10 -11.41 -22.01
CA LEU A 154 6.11 -10.42 -21.59
C LEU A 154 5.06 -11.04 -20.67
N ARG A 155 4.56 -12.24 -20.98
CA ARG A 155 3.62 -12.97 -20.11
C ARG A 155 4.23 -13.28 -18.76
N HIS A 156 5.49 -13.72 -18.74
CA HIS A 156 6.24 -13.97 -17.50
C HIS A 156 6.32 -12.70 -16.66
N SER A 157 6.80 -11.58 -17.22
CA SER A 157 6.91 -10.31 -16.50
C SER A 157 5.55 -9.80 -15.99
N LEU A 158 4.47 -9.99 -16.74
CA LEU A 158 3.13 -9.60 -16.29
C LEU A 158 2.62 -10.50 -15.16
N ARG A 159 2.86 -11.83 -15.25
CA ARG A 159 2.53 -12.78 -14.17
C ARG A 159 3.30 -12.49 -12.90
N GLU A 160 4.59 -12.20 -13.02
CA GLU A 160 5.46 -11.86 -11.90
C GLU A 160 4.99 -10.57 -11.21
N LYS A 161 4.72 -9.50 -11.96
CA LYS A 161 4.13 -8.27 -11.41
C LYS A 161 2.80 -8.54 -10.72
N HIS A 162 1.92 -9.30 -11.36
CA HIS A 162 0.63 -9.66 -10.78
C HIS A 162 0.78 -10.44 -9.47
N LEU A 163 1.71 -11.40 -9.40
CA LEU A 163 2.00 -12.15 -8.19
C LEU A 163 2.50 -11.23 -7.07
N HIS A 164 3.42 -10.31 -7.36
CA HIS A 164 3.90 -9.33 -6.37
C HIS A 164 2.77 -8.47 -5.82
N GLU A 165 1.91 -7.92 -6.67
CA GLU A 165 0.74 -7.16 -6.22
C GLU A 165 -0.21 -8.00 -5.34
N LEU A 166 -0.37 -9.29 -5.64
CA LEU A 166 -1.18 -10.19 -4.82
C LEU A 166 -0.53 -10.45 -3.47
N ILE A 167 0.78 -10.68 -3.44
CA ILE A 167 1.57 -10.89 -2.22
C ILE A 167 1.44 -9.69 -1.29
N ASP A 168 1.61 -8.47 -1.80
CA ASP A 168 1.56 -7.25 -1.00
C ASP A 168 0.18 -7.04 -0.38
N GLY A 169 -0.88 -7.29 -1.16
CA GLY A 169 -2.26 -7.12 -0.72
C GLY A 169 -2.83 -8.28 0.09
N ARG A 170 -2.16 -9.45 0.15
CA ARG A 170 -2.77 -10.69 0.68
C ARG A 170 -3.22 -10.57 2.13
N ARG A 171 -2.49 -9.83 2.95
CA ARG A 171 -2.77 -9.68 4.39
C ARG A 171 -4.16 -9.08 4.65
N GLY A 172 -4.70 -8.31 3.71
CA GLY A 172 -6.01 -7.68 3.84
C GLY A 172 -7.20 -8.61 3.62
N TRP A 173 -7.06 -9.70 2.86
CA TRP A 173 -8.22 -10.49 2.42
C TRP A 173 -8.01 -12.01 2.41
N LEU A 174 -6.77 -12.49 2.23
CA LEU A 174 -6.48 -13.93 2.16
C LEU A 174 -6.83 -14.67 3.46
N PRO A 175 -6.53 -14.15 4.67
CA PRO A 175 -6.89 -14.85 5.91
C PRO A 175 -8.40 -15.08 6.06
N LEU A 176 -9.23 -14.20 5.49
CA LEU A 176 -10.68 -14.40 5.48
C LEU A 176 -11.06 -15.54 4.53
N VAL A 177 -10.44 -15.60 3.35
CA VAL A 177 -10.66 -16.69 2.39
C VAL A 177 -10.30 -18.03 3.01
N GLU A 178 -9.13 -18.12 3.66
CA GLU A 178 -8.65 -19.35 4.31
C GLU A 178 -9.56 -19.84 5.44
N ARG A 179 -10.21 -18.92 6.18
CA ARG A 179 -11.16 -19.31 7.23
C ARG A 179 -12.52 -19.75 6.71
N LEU A 180 -12.98 -19.18 5.60
CA LEU A 180 -14.33 -19.42 5.08
C LEU A 180 -14.38 -20.49 4.00
N ARG A 181 -13.29 -20.71 3.27
CA ARG A 181 -13.16 -21.78 2.28
C ARG A 181 -12.60 -23.04 2.95
N PRO A 182 -13.04 -24.24 2.51
CA PRO A 182 -13.97 -24.51 1.41
C PRO A 182 -15.44 -24.48 1.81
N GLN A 183 -15.75 -24.31 3.09
CA GLN A 183 -17.09 -24.49 3.66
C GLN A 183 -18.15 -23.58 3.02
N LEU A 184 -17.77 -22.36 2.61
CA LEU A 184 -18.64 -21.41 1.92
C LEU A 184 -18.34 -21.32 0.41
N PRO A 185 -19.37 -21.08 -0.44
CA PRO A 185 -19.18 -20.79 -1.86
C PRO A 185 -18.50 -19.43 -2.07
N TRP A 186 -17.76 -19.31 -3.18
CA TRP A 186 -17.01 -18.10 -3.54
C TRP A 186 -17.84 -16.82 -3.59
N ALA A 187 -19.08 -16.90 -4.08
CA ALA A 187 -19.99 -15.75 -4.10
C ALA A 187 -20.21 -15.13 -2.71
N LEU A 188 -20.29 -15.94 -1.65
CA LEU A 188 -20.46 -15.45 -0.28
C LEU A 188 -19.17 -14.93 0.32
N VAL A 189 -18.06 -15.63 0.09
CA VAL A 189 -16.73 -15.17 0.50
C VAL A 189 -16.43 -13.80 -0.12
N LEU A 190 -16.75 -13.62 -1.41
CA LEU A 190 -16.59 -12.35 -2.10
C LEU A 190 -17.45 -11.23 -1.49
N ARG A 191 -18.70 -11.52 -1.13
CA ARG A 191 -19.56 -10.54 -0.44
C ARG A 191 -18.96 -10.11 0.88
N HIS A 192 -18.40 -11.04 1.66
CA HIS A 192 -17.73 -10.72 2.91
C HIS A 192 -16.45 -9.90 2.69
N ILE A 193 -15.62 -10.24 1.69
CA ILE A 193 -14.44 -9.44 1.33
C ILE A 193 -14.84 -7.99 1.02
N ARG A 194 -15.98 -7.77 0.35
CA ARG A 194 -16.49 -6.43 0.03
C ARG A 194 -16.93 -5.62 1.26
N THR A 195 -17.17 -6.26 2.40
CA THR A 195 -17.52 -5.55 3.65
C THR A 195 -16.30 -5.20 4.50
N LEU A 196 -15.08 -5.61 4.10
CA LEU A 196 -13.86 -5.31 4.85
C LEU A 196 -13.52 -3.82 4.83
N LYS A 197 -13.02 -3.33 5.97
CA LYS A 197 -12.54 -1.96 6.15
C LYS A 197 -11.09 -1.98 6.64
N PRO A 198 -10.16 -1.24 6.03
CA PRO A 198 -10.31 -0.44 4.81
C PRO A 198 -10.65 -1.29 3.57
N PRO A 199 -11.24 -0.70 2.50
CA PRO A 199 -11.58 -1.44 1.30
C PRO A 199 -10.32 -2.05 0.68
N VAL A 200 -10.38 -3.34 0.40
CA VAL A 200 -9.31 -4.09 -0.25
C VAL A 200 -9.44 -4.05 -1.77
N ARG A 201 -8.51 -4.71 -2.48
CA ARG A 201 -8.55 -4.90 -3.94
C ARG A 201 -9.95 -5.31 -4.41
N SER A 202 -10.45 -4.68 -5.47
CA SER A 202 -11.76 -5.01 -6.04
C SER A 202 -11.70 -6.36 -6.77
N PHE A 203 -12.51 -7.31 -6.29
CA PHE A 203 -12.61 -8.64 -6.89
C PHE A 203 -13.96 -8.88 -7.56
N SER A 204 -13.91 -9.63 -8.65
CA SER A 204 -15.01 -10.45 -9.16
C SER A 204 -14.81 -11.87 -8.67
N GLU A 205 -15.84 -12.71 -8.71
CA GLU A 205 -15.72 -14.11 -8.29
C GLU A 205 -14.63 -14.85 -9.09
N ARG A 206 -14.63 -14.67 -10.42
CA ARG A 206 -13.61 -15.25 -11.31
C ARG A 206 -12.20 -14.76 -10.99
N THR A 207 -12.02 -13.47 -10.71
CA THR A 207 -10.70 -12.91 -10.42
C THR A 207 -10.20 -13.27 -9.02
N LEU A 208 -11.10 -13.42 -8.04
CA LEU A 208 -10.77 -13.93 -6.71
C LEU A 208 -10.27 -15.37 -6.78
N VAL A 209 -10.99 -16.24 -7.49
CA VAL A 209 -10.59 -17.65 -7.66
C VAL A 209 -9.24 -17.74 -8.37
N LYS A 210 -9.03 -16.94 -9.43
CA LYS A 210 -7.73 -16.87 -10.12
C LYS A 210 -6.62 -16.39 -9.18
N ALA A 211 -6.85 -15.35 -8.38
CA ALA A 211 -5.87 -14.85 -7.42
C ALA A 211 -5.51 -15.91 -6.38
N CYS A 212 -6.50 -16.62 -5.84
CA CYS A 212 -6.28 -17.72 -4.90
C CYS A 212 -5.48 -18.86 -5.54
N ARG A 213 -5.80 -19.25 -6.78
CA ARG A 213 -5.00 -20.25 -7.53
C ARG A 213 -3.56 -19.82 -7.70
N THR A 214 -3.32 -18.60 -8.16
CA THR A 214 -1.96 -18.06 -8.31
C THR A 214 -1.19 -18.08 -6.99
N LEU A 215 -1.84 -17.80 -5.85
CA LEU A 215 -1.21 -17.84 -4.54
C LEU A 215 -0.94 -19.27 -4.05
N VAL A 216 -1.86 -20.21 -4.29
CA VAL A 216 -1.66 -21.64 -3.99
C VAL A 216 -0.52 -22.22 -4.82
N ASP A 217 -0.52 -21.97 -6.13
CA ASP A 217 0.53 -22.44 -7.06
C ASP A 217 1.92 -21.89 -6.66
N ALA A 218 1.95 -20.69 -6.08
CA ALA A 218 3.17 -20.06 -5.57
C ALA A 218 3.50 -20.41 -4.10
N GLY A 219 2.70 -21.26 -3.44
CA GLY A 219 2.95 -21.74 -2.07
C GLY A 219 2.61 -20.74 -0.95
N TYR A 220 1.79 -19.72 -1.22
CA TYR A 220 1.39 -18.71 -0.25
C TYR A 220 0.02 -18.94 0.40
N ALA A 221 -0.71 -19.97 -0.01
CA ALA A 221 -2.03 -20.31 0.52
C ALA A 221 -2.24 -21.82 0.47
N ASP A 222 -3.08 -22.34 1.38
CA ASP A 222 -3.42 -23.76 1.43
C ASP A 222 -4.29 -24.18 0.23
N PRO A 223 -3.95 -25.27 -0.51
CA PRO A 223 -4.77 -25.77 -1.62
C PRO A 223 -6.23 -26.06 -1.26
N VAL A 224 -6.54 -26.36 0.00
CA VAL A 224 -7.88 -26.66 0.50
C VAL A 224 -8.87 -25.53 0.20
N ILE A 225 -8.43 -24.28 0.07
CA ILE A 225 -9.33 -23.16 -0.26
C ILE A 225 -9.95 -23.28 -1.66
N LEU A 226 -9.39 -24.09 -2.54
CA LEU A 226 -9.86 -24.29 -3.92
C LEU A 226 -10.89 -25.42 -4.07
N GLU A 227 -11.09 -26.22 -3.02
CA GLU A 227 -12.00 -27.38 -3.06
C GLU A 227 -13.47 -27.00 -3.25
N THR A 228 -14.29 -27.90 -3.78
CA THR A 228 -15.71 -27.59 -4.02
C THR A 228 -16.45 -27.38 -2.69
N ALA A 229 -17.22 -26.30 -2.58
CA ALA A 229 -17.97 -26.02 -1.36
C ALA A 229 -19.08 -27.06 -1.13
N PRO A 230 -19.25 -27.57 0.10
CA PRO A 230 -20.36 -28.48 0.42
C PRO A 230 -21.71 -27.75 0.34
N ARG A 231 -22.78 -28.52 0.09
CA ARG A 231 -24.16 -27.99 0.14
C ARG A 231 -24.59 -27.84 1.59
N LEU A 232 -24.35 -26.67 2.17
CA LEU A 232 -24.82 -26.33 3.51
C LEU A 232 -26.25 -25.80 3.51
N SER A 233 -26.99 -26.13 4.59
CA SER A 233 -28.27 -25.48 4.89
C SER A 233 -28.06 -23.97 5.09
N ARG A 234 -29.14 -23.18 4.91
CA ARG A 234 -29.07 -21.73 5.15
C ARG A 234 -28.66 -21.41 6.59
N ASP A 235 -29.19 -22.16 7.56
CA ASP A 235 -28.85 -22.00 8.97
C ASP A 235 -27.35 -22.21 9.23
N SER A 236 -26.80 -23.33 8.76
CA SER A 236 -25.37 -23.67 8.95
C SER A 236 -24.45 -22.66 8.27
N ARG A 237 -24.83 -22.14 7.10
CA ARG A 237 -24.09 -21.09 6.41
C ARG A 237 -24.03 -19.78 7.19
N VAL A 238 -25.16 -19.33 7.71
CA VAL A 238 -25.19 -18.07 8.47
C VAL A 238 -24.47 -18.23 9.80
N ALA A 239 -24.57 -19.40 10.44
CA ALA A 239 -23.80 -19.73 11.63
C ALA A 239 -22.28 -19.56 11.41
N LEU A 240 -21.74 -20.04 10.29
CA LEU A 240 -20.33 -19.84 9.92
C LEU A 240 -19.95 -18.37 9.71
N LEU A 241 -20.83 -17.59 9.06
CA LEU A 241 -20.61 -16.17 8.82
C LEU A 241 -20.60 -15.35 10.12
N VAL A 242 -21.57 -15.60 11.00
CA VAL A 242 -21.65 -14.95 12.31
C VAL A 242 -20.48 -15.36 13.20
N ALA A 243 -20.06 -16.63 13.14
CA ALA A 243 -18.89 -17.11 13.85
C ALA A 243 -17.61 -16.41 13.40
N ASP A 244 -17.42 -16.22 12.09
CA ASP A 244 -16.27 -15.48 11.57
C ASP A 244 -16.30 -14.01 12.00
N LYS A 245 -17.47 -13.37 11.94
CA LYS A 245 -17.66 -11.97 12.35
C LYS A 245 -17.35 -11.76 13.84
N LEU A 246 -17.79 -12.68 14.71
CA LEU A 246 -17.48 -12.63 16.15
C LEU A 246 -16.01 -12.95 16.44
N ARG A 247 -15.33 -13.70 15.57
CA ARG A 247 -13.89 -13.93 15.70
C ARG A 247 -13.09 -12.68 15.36
N THR A 248 -13.52 -11.90 14.37
CA THR A 248 -12.84 -10.64 14.00
C THR A 248 -13.22 -9.48 14.90
N GLU A 249 -14.47 -9.42 15.36
CA GLU A 249 -15.02 -8.37 16.23
C GLU A 249 -15.73 -9.00 17.43
N PRO A 250 -15.01 -9.41 18.49
CA PRO A 250 -15.58 -10.10 19.64
C PRO A 250 -16.66 -9.30 20.39
N ASN A 251 -16.59 -7.98 20.33
CA ASN A 251 -17.49 -7.05 21.03
C ASN A 251 -18.65 -6.57 20.13
N ALA A 252 -18.89 -7.20 18.97
CA ALA A 252 -19.96 -6.82 18.08
C ALA A 252 -21.33 -7.03 18.73
N THR A 253 -22.16 -5.98 18.78
CA THR A 253 -23.51 -6.08 19.34
C THR A 253 -24.44 -6.90 18.44
N LEU A 254 -25.47 -7.51 19.01
CA LEU A 254 -26.47 -8.28 18.24
C LEU A 254 -27.16 -7.42 17.17
N ARG A 255 -27.43 -6.14 17.47
CA ARG A 255 -27.96 -5.16 16.50
C ARG A 255 -26.95 -4.88 15.39
N GLY A 256 -25.65 -4.74 15.72
CA GLY A 256 -24.59 -4.55 14.74
C GLY A 256 -24.44 -5.72 13.78
N ILE A 257 -24.47 -6.95 14.29
CA ILE A 257 -24.41 -8.17 13.47
C ILE A 257 -25.67 -8.30 12.60
N ALA A 258 -26.85 -7.99 13.13
CA ALA A 258 -28.10 -7.99 12.36
C ALA A 258 -28.06 -6.96 11.21
N ALA A 259 -27.58 -5.75 11.49
CA ALA A 259 -27.41 -4.71 10.48
C ALA A 259 -26.40 -5.13 9.39
N TRP A 260 -25.26 -5.71 9.79
CA TRP A 260 -24.27 -6.24 8.86
C TRP A 260 -24.84 -7.34 7.97
N LEU A 261 -25.55 -8.33 8.52
CA LEU A 261 -26.19 -9.40 7.74
C LEU A 261 -27.23 -8.86 6.75
N SER A 262 -28.06 -7.89 7.17
CA SER A 262 -29.12 -7.32 6.33
C SER A 262 -28.64 -6.33 5.28
N LYS A 263 -27.76 -5.39 5.65
CA LYS A 263 -27.41 -4.24 4.80
C LYS A 263 -26.12 -4.47 4.00
N ASP A 264 -25.07 -4.93 4.69
CA ASP A 264 -23.73 -5.03 4.11
C ASP A 264 -23.58 -6.36 3.37
N LEU A 265 -23.82 -7.46 4.08
CA LEU A 265 -23.70 -8.79 3.52
C LEU A 265 -24.89 -9.10 2.62
N ARG A 266 -26.11 -8.67 2.99
CA ARG A 266 -27.41 -8.94 2.32
C ARG A 266 -27.87 -10.41 2.39
N GLU A 267 -27.51 -11.14 3.42
CA GLU A 267 -27.82 -12.57 3.50
C GLU A 267 -29.26 -12.78 3.99
N PRO A 268 -30.09 -13.59 3.29
CA PRO A 268 -31.44 -13.86 3.74
C PRO A 268 -31.46 -14.63 5.05
N THR A 269 -32.49 -14.40 5.86
CA THR A 269 -32.77 -15.20 7.04
C THR A 269 -33.07 -16.65 6.63
N PRO A 270 -32.97 -17.61 7.57
CA PRO A 270 -33.32 -19.01 7.30
C PRO A 270 -34.74 -19.19 6.74
N ARG A 271 -35.66 -18.30 7.18
CA ARG A 271 -37.06 -18.25 6.71
C ARG A 271 -37.25 -17.46 5.40
N GLY A 272 -36.18 -16.91 4.81
CA GLY A 272 -36.20 -16.25 3.51
C GLY A 272 -36.43 -14.73 3.53
N GLY A 273 -36.57 -14.11 4.70
CA GLY A 273 -36.68 -12.65 4.83
C GLY A 273 -35.33 -11.93 4.71
N MET A 274 -35.33 -10.63 4.40
CA MET A 274 -34.09 -9.85 4.22
C MET A 274 -33.66 -9.04 5.45
N GLN A 275 -34.54 -8.94 6.45
CA GLN A 275 -34.32 -8.20 7.68
C GLN A 275 -34.01 -9.16 8.83
N TRP A 276 -32.84 -8.99 9.44
CA TRP A 276 -32.40 -9.72 10.62
C TRP A 276 -32.83 -8.98 11.89
N SER A 277 -33.42 -9.71 12.82
CA SER A 277 -33.67 -9.23 14.18
C SER A 277 -32.51 -9.63 15.11
N PRO A 278 -32.25 -8.88 16.19
CA PRO A 278 -31.27 -9.27 17.20
C PRO A 278 -31.54 -10.66 17.79
N GLU A 279 -32.81 -11.02 17.96
CA GLU A 279 -33.21 -12.36 18.43
C GLU A 279 -32.87 -13.46 17.42
N GLY A 280 -33.07 -13.17 16.12
CA GLY A 280 -32.69 -14.08 15.05
C GLY A 280 -31.18 -14.35 15.03
N VAL A 281 -30.36 -13.31 15.26
CA VAL A 281 -28.91 -13.44 15.39
C VAL A 281 -28.54 -14.26 16.63
N ARG A 282 -29.15 -13.99 17.79
CA ARG A 282 -28.91 -14.74 19.03
C ARG A 282 -29.16 -16.25 18.83
N ARG A 283 -30.25 -16.61 18.15
CA ARG A 283 -30.57 -18.00 17.83
C ARG A 283 -29.51 -18.67 16.95
N ILE A 284 -28.98 -17.95 15.97
CA ILE A 284 -27.89 -18.46 15.11
C ILE A 284 -26.58 -18.60 15.89
N ILE A 285 -26.28 -17.69 16.83
CA ILE A 285 -25.10 -17.82 17.70
C ILE A 285 -25.21 -19.08 18.56
N ALA A 286 -26.36 -19.32 19.20
CA ALA A 286 -26.61 -20.53 19.97
C ALA A 286 -26.47 -21.80 19.11
N GLN A 287 -26.93 -21.76 17.86
CA GLN A 287 -26.75 -22.85 16.91
C GLN A 287 -25.28 -23.06 16.50
N ALA A 288 -24.53 -21.98 16.29
CA ALA A 288 -23.11 -22.04 15.97
C ALA A 288 -22.28 -22.64 17.13
N GLN A 289 -22.69 -22.37 18.37
CA GLN A 289 -22.13 -23.00 19.58
C GLN A 289 -22.49 -24.49 19.64
N GLY A 290 -23.74 -24.86 19.36
CA GLY A 290 -24.18 -26.26 19.31
C GLY A 290 -23.49 -27.09 18.22
N LEU A 291 -23.08 -26.46 17.11
CA LEU A 291 -22.29 -27.09 16.04
C LEU A 291 -20.77 -27.13 16.34
N GLY A 292 -20.32 -26.62 17.48
CA GLY A 292 -18.90 -26.58 17.85
C GLY A 292 -18.05 -25.59 17.04
N VAL A 293 -18.68 -24.72 16.24
CA VAL A 293 -18.01 -23.72 15.40
C VAL A 293 -17.56 -22.50 16.23
N LEU A 294 -18.31 -22.20 17.31
CA LEU A 294 -17.96 -21.18 18.30
C LEU A 294 -17.73 -21.83 19.67
N PRO A 295 -16.75 -21.37 20.46
CA PRO A 295 -16.60 -21.81 21.83
C PRO A 295 -17.84 -21.40 22.65
N ASN A 296 -18.29 -22.29 23.54
CA ASN A 296 -19.35 -22.00 24.51
C ASN A 296 -18.84 -20.92 25.48
N ARG A 297 -19.16 -19.65 25.22
CA ARG A 297 -18.98 -18.59 26.20
C ARG A 297 -20.25 -18.54 27.06
N SER A 298 -20.11 -18.84 28.35
CA SER A 298 -21.21 -18.75 29.32
C SER A 298 -21.84 -17.35 29.30
N PRO A 299 -23.18 -17.23 29.46
CA PRO A 299 -23.93 -15.97 29.32
C PRO A 299 -23.76 -15.00 30.52
N ALA A 300 -22.57 -14.93 31.12
CA ALA A 300 -22.33 -14.16 32.34
C ALA A 300 -21.39 -12.95 32.19
N GLN A 301 -20.87 -12.65 31.00
CA GLN A 301 -20.03 -11.46 30.80
C GLN A 301 -20.43 -10.67 29.55
N GLU A 302 -21.17 -9.59 29.82
CA GLU A 302 -21.17 -8.31 29.10
C GLU A 302 -21.53 -8.32 27.61
N ILE A 303 -22.84 -8.31 27.35
CA ILE A 303 -23.39 -7.52 26.24
C ILE A 303 -24.29 -6.47 26.91
N GLY A 304 -23.71 -5.30 27.20
CA GLY A 304 -24.48 -4.11 27.57
C GLY A 304 -25.44 -3.73 26.44
N GLU A 305 -26.62 -3.27 26.83
CA GLU A 305 -27.78 -2.92 25.99
C GLU A 305 -27.51 -1.92 24.85
#